data_AF-A0A4R7KTH5-F1
#
_entry.id   AF-A0A4R7KTH5-F1
#
_cell.length_a   1.000
_cell.length_b   1.000
_cell.length_c   1.000
_cell.angle_alpha   90.00
_cell.angle_beta   90.00
_cell.angle_gamma   90.00
#
_symmetry.space_group_name_H-M   'P 1'
#
loop_
_entity.id
_entity.type
_entity.pdbx_description
1 polymer ?
#
loop_
_entity_poly.entity_id
_entity_poly.type
_entity_poly.pdbx_seq_one_letter_code
_entity_poly.pdbx_strand_id
1 'polypeptide(L)'
;MKDYLNAEERNQLMVLMTVIQMFDGNRGINGPTMQNIVDSWSSRGNLTKDEQRSLKMAQTYLNKFCKSVYNRMHANEKETIAKRLAKFDFRLVDDYTLQKIYRDIKDRMKNAIVPREQFENWCRDIMEVHCKGCTKHHAECELHTYFEDNFVPESSWGLENCRYAYKEVDVKKDEKKIKEFQEFKAKKAKAV
;
A
#
# COMPACT_ATOMS: atom_id res chain seq x y z
N MET A 1 -16.22 29.57 4.25
CA MET A 1 -16.36 28.25 4.94
C MET A 1 -15.39 27.30 4.24
N LYS A 2 -14.69 26.40 4.96
CA LYS A 2 -13.68 25.51 4.35
C LYS A 2 -14.31 24.64 3.24
N ASP A 3 -13.58 24.47 2.15
CA ASP A 3 -13.97 23.73 0.94
C ASP A 3 -13.24 22.37 0.80
N TYR A 4 -12.47 21.98 1.81
CA TYR A 4 -11.80 20.69 1.95
C TYR A 4 -12.05 20.08 3.33
N LEU A 5 -11.83 18.76 3.43
CA LEU A 5 -11.88 18.00 4.68
C LEU A 5 -10.54 17.34 4.94
N ASN A 6 -10.15 17.24 6.21
CA ASN A 6 -9.03 16.39 6.60
C ASN A 6 -9.39 14.89 6.48
N ALA A 7 -8.42 14.01 6.71
CA ALA A 7 -8.61 12.58 6.52
C ALA A 7 -9.72 11.98 7.41
N GLU A 8 -9.80 12.42 8.67
CA GLU A 8 -10.80 11.95 9.63
C GLU A 8 -12.20 12.46 9.28
N GLU A 9 -12.33 13.76 9.05
CA GLU A 9 -13.58 14.42 8.64
C GLU A 9 -14.13 13.80 7.34
N ARG A 10 -13.24 13.51 6.38
CA ARG A 10 -13.60 12.85 5.12
C ARG A 10 -14.12 11.43 5.37
N ASN A 11 -13.47 10.67 6.25
CA ASN A 11 -13.93 9.32 6.61
C ASN A 11 -15.31 9.36 7.27
N GLN A 12 -15.51 10.27 8.23
CA GLN A 12 -16.81 10.46 8.89
C GLN A 12 -17.90 10.80 7.86
N LEU A 13 -17.64 11.75 6.95
CA LEU A 13 -18.59 12.09 5.89
C LEU A 13 -18.90 10.89 4.99
N MET A 14 -17.90 10.11 4.60
CA MET A 14 -18.09 8.92 3.76
C MET A 14 -18.94 7.85 4.46
N VAL A 15 -18.80 7.66 5.78
CA VAL A 15 -19.67 6.77 6.56
C VAL A 15 -21.12 7.25 6.51
N LEU A 16 -21.36 8.54 6.73
CA LEU A 16 -22.71 9.11 6.66
C LEU A 16 -23.33 8.99 5.25
N MET A 17 -22.54 9.25 4.21
CA MET A 17 -22.98 9.07 2.81
C MET A 17 -23.28 7.60 2.49
N THR A 18 -22.54 6.67 3.12
CA THR A 18 -22.79 5.23 2.99
C THR A 18 -24.13 4.83 3.60
N VAL A 19 -24.47 5.36 4.78
CA VAL A 19 -25.78 5.15 5.41
C VAL A 19 -26.92 5.63 4.49
N ILE A 20 -26.75 6.79 3.83
CA ILE A 20 -27.72 7.28 2.84
C ILE A 20 -27.84 6.31 1.66
N GLN A 21 -26.72 5.82 1.11
CA GLN A 21 -26.75 4.86 0.01
C GLN A 21 -27.48 3.57 0.39
N MET A 22 -27.35 3.12 1.65
CA MET A 22 -28.12 1.98 2.16
C MET A 22 -29.62 2.29 2.22
N PHE A 23 -30.01 3.48 2.70
CA PHE A 23 -31.40 3.92 2.70
C PHE A 23 -32.00 4.07 1.30
N ASP A 24 -31.19 4.43 0.32
CA ASP A 24 -31.65 4.59 -1.07
C ASP A 24 -31.64 3.26 -1.84
N GLY A 25 -31.19 2.15 -1.24
CA GLY A 25 -31.10 0.84 -1.91
C GLY A 25 -29.95 0.73 -2.92
N ASN A 26 -29.04 1.71 -2.93
CA ASN A 26 -27.93 1.81 -3.89
C ASN A 26 -26.69 0.97 -3.50
N ARG A 27 -26.83 0.06 -2.52
CA ARG A 27 -25.76 -0.82 -2.02
C ARG A 27 -26.15 -2.29 -2.24
N GLY A 28 -25.34 -3.01 -3.02
CA GLY A 28 -25.59 -4.40 -3.41
C GLY A 28 -26.54 -4.53 -4.62
N ILE A 29 -26.88 -5.76 -5.00
CA ILE A 29 -27.91 -6.02 -6.03
C ILE A 29 -29.27 -5.70 -5.40
N ASN A 30 -29.81 -4.50 -5.67
CA ASN A 30 -31.15 -4.06 -5.24
C ASN A 30 -31.42 -4.24 -3.74
N GLY A 31 -30.57 -3.66 -2.89
CA GLY A 31 -30.77 -3.67 -1.44
C GLY A 31 -32.11 -3.04 -1.02
N PRO A 32 -32.68 -3.42 0.13
CA PRO A 32 -33.94 -2.86 0.60
C PRO A 32 -33.80 -1.36 0.84
N THR A 33 -34.68 -0.57 0.26
CA THR A 33 -34.76 0.88 0.52
C THR A 33 -35.26 1.13 1.95
N MET A 34 -35.09 2.36 2.43
CA MET A 34 -35.68 2.81 3.70
C MET A 34 -37.18 2.56 3.73
N GLN A 35 -37.87 2.77 2.61
CA GLN A 35 -39.30 2.53 2.53
C GLN A 35 -39.62 1.04 2.73
N ASN A 36 -38.84 0.14 2.13
CA ASN A 36 -38.98 -1.31 2.35
C ASN A 36 -38.74 -1.69 3.81
N ILE A 37 -37.73 -1.09 4.47
CA ILE A 37 -37.43 -1.34 5.89
C ILE A 37 -38.61 -0.88 6.75
N VAL A 38 -39.07 0.35 6.54
CA VAL A 38 -40.19 0.93 7.28
C VAL A 38 -41.45 0.07 7.12
N ASP A 39 -41.83 -0.27 5.89
CA ASP A 39 -43.05 -1.04 5.64
C ASP A 39 -42.95 -2.44 6.23
N SER A 40 -41.80 -3.07 6.09
CA SER A 40 -41.53 -4.39 6.64
C SER A 40 -41.51 -4.41 8.16
N TRP A 41 -41.04 -3.36 8.83
CA TRP A 41 -40.94 -3.34 10.29
C TRP A 41 -42.25 -2.89 10.92
N SER A 42 -42.91 -1.90 10.33
CA SER A 42 -44.25 -1.46 10.74
C SER A 42 -45.28 -2.58 10.62
N SER A 43 -45.26 -3.36 9.54
CA SER A 43 -46.17 -4.52 9.37
C SER A 43 -45.98 -5.61 10.42
N ARG A 44 -44.80 -5.72 11.02
CA ARG A 44 -44.50 -6.67 12.11
C ARG A 44 -44.70 -6.10 13.51
N GLY A 45 -45.12 -4.83 13.62
CA GLY A 45 -45.25 -4.14 14.90
C GLY A 45 -43.91 -3.76 15.55
N ASN A 46 -42.81 -3.76 14.79
CA ASN A 46 -41.47 -3.43 15.30
C ASN A 46 -41.20 -1.90 15.34
N LEU A 47 -42.13 -1.09 14.82
CA LEU A 47 -42.02 0.37 14.81
C LEU A 47 -43.36 0.99 15.19
N THR A 48 -43.31 1.91 16.16
CA THR A 48 -44.39 2.87 16.41
C THR A 48 -44.45 3.93 15.31
N LYS A 49 -45.57 4.66 15.23
CA LYS A 49 -45.73 5.77 14.27
C LYS A 49 -44.70 6.89 14.48
N ASP A 50 -44.35 7.16 15.74
CA ASP A 50 -43.37 8.20 16.08
C ASP A 50 -41.94 7.77 15.74
N GLU A 51 -41.58 6.50 15.94
CA GLU A 51 -40.28 5.96 15.51
C GLU A 51 -40.16 5.94 13.98
N GLN A 52 -41.22 5.54 13.27
CA GLN A 52 -41.28 5.62 11.80
C GLN A 52 -41.05 7.06 11.31
N ARG A 53 -41.72 8.03 11.92
CA ARG A 53 -41.56 9.45 11.59
C ARG A 53 -40.13 9.91 11.84
N SER A 54 -39.57 9.55 12.99
CA SER A 54 -38.21 9.92 13.40
C SER A 54 -37.16 9.36 12.43
N LEU A 55 -37.31 8.10 12.01
CA LEU A 55 -36.43 7.45 11.05
C LEU A 55 -36.46 8.13 9.67
N LYS A 56 -37.64 8.49 9.17
CA LYS A 56 -37.79 9.24 7.90
C LYS A 56 -37.19 10.65 8.00
N MET A 57 -37.37 11.33 9.12
CA MET A 57 -36.77 12.64 9.37
C MET A 57 -35.24 12.54 9.40
N ALA A 58 -34.68 11.52 10.07
CA ALA A 58 -33.24 11.30 10.14
C ALA A 58 -32.63 11.15 8.73
N GLN A 59 -33.21 10.32 7.85
CA GLN A 59 -32.76 10.21 6.46
C GLN A 59 -32.79 11.57 5.75
N THR A 60 -33.87 12.33 5.91
CA THR A 60 -34.03 13.63 5.25
C THR A 60 -32.96 14.63 5.67
N TYR A 61 -32.75 14.80 6.98
CA TYR A 61 -31.78 15.75 7.50
C TYR A 61 -30.34 15.31 7.24
N LEU A 62 -30.05 14.01 7.31
CA LEU A 62 -28.75 13.47 6.97
C LEU A 62 -28.41 13.71 5.50
N ASN A 63 -29.36 13.48 4.59
CA ASN A 63 -29.18 13.75 3.17
C ASN A 63 -28.95 15.25 2.89
N LYS A 64 -29.72 16.13 3.54
CA LYS A 64 -29.52 17.59 3.45
C LYS A 64 -28.11 18.00 3.92
N PHE A 65 -27.66 17.46 5.05
CA PHE A 65 -26.34 17.72 5.59
C PHE A 65 -25.24 17.26 4.62
N CYS A 66 -25.24 15.98 4.22
CA CYS A 66 -24.21 15.43 3.33
C CYS A 66 -24.17 16.16 1.99
N LYS A 67 -25.33 16.49 1.39
CA LYS A 67 -25.39 17.28 0.15
C LYS A 67 -24.83 18.69 0.32
N SER A 68 -25.16 19.36 1.42
CA SER A 68 -24.63 20.70 1.71
C SER A 68 -23.10 20.68 1.82
N VAL A 69 -22.56 19.72 2.59
CA VAL A 69 -21.11 19.55 2.78
C VAL A 69 -20.42 19.16 1.48
N TYR A 70 -20.99 18.24 0.70
CA TYR A 70 -20.43 17.81 -0.58
C TYR A 70 -20.44 18.94 -1.62
N ASN A 71 -21.55 19.67 -1.76
CA ASN A 71 -21.71 20.69 -2.79
C ASN A 71 -20.76 21.87 -2.64
N ARG A 72 -20.37 22.23 -1.41
CA ARG A 72 -19.40 23.30 -1.16
C ARG A 72 -17.95 22.92 -1.42
N MET A 73 -17.63 21.64 -1.61
CA MET A 73 -16.24 21.21 -1.83
C MET A 73 -15.72 21.54 -3.22
N HIS A 74 -14.39 21.68 -3.31
CA HIS A 74 -13.69 21.77 -4.58
C HIS A 74 -13.88 20.49 -5.44
N ALA A 75 -13.80 20.62 -6.76
CA ALA A 75 -14.04 19.51 -7.70
C ALA A 75 -13.14 18.29 -7.43
N ASN A 76 -11.86 18.51 -7.13
CA ASN A 76 -10.90 17.43 -6.84
C ASN A 76 -11.26 16.62 -5.58
N GLU A 77 -11.77 17.29 -4.54
CA GLU A 77 -12.22 16.62 -3.31
C GLU A 77 -13.49 15.81 -3.56
N LYS A 78 -14.44 16.36 -4.32
CA LYS A 78 -15.66 15.66 -4.76
C LYS A 78 -15.32 14.38 -5.52
N GLU A 79 -14.40 14.46 -6.49
CA GLU A 79 -13.96 13.32 -7.28
C GLU A 79 -13.28 12.26 -6.41
N THR A 80 -12.43 12.68 -5.47
CA THR A 80 -11.77 11.79 -4.51
C THR A 80 -12.79 11.05 -3.65
N ILE A 81 -13.80 11.76 -3.13
CA ILE A 81 -14.89 11.16 -2.34
C ILE A 81 -15.70 10.19 -3.19
N ALA A 82 -16.08 10.56 -4.42
CA ALA A 82 -16.85 9.70 -5.31
C ALA A 82 -16.10 8.40 -5.65
N LYS A 83 -14.81 8.49 -5.99
CA LYS A 83 -13.94 7.33 -6.27
C LYS A 83 -13.81 6.41 -5.06
N ARG A 84 -13.70 6.98 -3.85
CA ARG A 84 -13.62 6.20 -2.61
C ARG A 84 -14.97 5.55 -2.28
N LEU A 85 -16.07 6.30 -2.31
CA LEU A 85 -17.41 5.75 -2.03
C LEU A 85 -17.78 4.60 -2.96
N ALA A 86 -17.34 4.61 -4.22
CA ALA A 86 -17.57 3.49 -5.15
C ALA A 86 -16.82 2.19 -4.75
N LYS A 87 -15.72 2.30 -3.99
CA LYS A 87 -14.87 1.18 -3.59
C LYS A 87 -15.10 0.73 -2.14
N PHE A 88 -15.57 1.62 -1.29
CA PHE A 88 -15.75 1.35 0.13
C PHE A 88 -17.09 0.66 0.39
N ASP A 89 -17.03 -0.61 0.80
CA ASP A 89 -18.20 -1.30 1.36
C ASP A 89 -18.23 -1.14 2.89
N PHE A 90 -19.37 -0.71 3.44
CA PHE A 90 -19.56 -0.63 4.89
C PHE A 90 -20.38 -1.85 5.29
N ARG A 91 -19.76 -2.73 6.05
CA ARG A 91 -20.39 -3.93 6.58
C ARG A 91 -20.27 -3.91 8.08
N LEU A 92 -21.37 -4.23 8.76
CA LEU A 92 -21.29 -4.63 10.15
C LEU A 92 -20.70 -6.04 10.17
N VAL A 93 -19.50 -6.17 10.73
CA VAL A 93 -18.84 -7.46 10.95
C VAL A 93 -18.67 -7.64 12.45
N ASP A 94 -18.92 -8.85 12.94
CA ASP A 94 -18.61 -9.17 14.33
C ASP A 94 -17.09 -9.28 14.55
N ASP A 95 -16.68 -9.16 15.80
CA ASP A 95 -15.27 -9.22 16.20
C ASP A 95 -14.60 -10.53 15.75
N TYR A 96 -15.33 -11.65 15.80
CA TYR A 96 -14.80 -12.94 15.38
C TYR A 96 -14.43 -12.95 13.89
N THR A 97 -15.33 -12.45 13.05
CA THR A 97 -15.16 -12.33 11.60
C THR A 97 -14.05 -11.34 11.28
N LEU A 98 -13.99 -10.22 12.00
CA LEU A 98 -12.92 -9.24 11.85
C LEU A 98 -11.55 -9.87 12.18
N GLN A 99 -11.44 -10.60 13.29
CA GLN A 99 -10.22 -11.33 13.68
C GLN A 99 -9.86 -12.42 12.67
N LYS A 100 -10.85 -13.09 12.07
CA LYS A 100 -10.61 -14.04 10.98
C LYS A 100 -10.06 -13.34 9.74
N ILE A 101 -10.65 -12.22 9.32
CA ILE A 101 -10.15 -11.42 8.20
C ILE A 101 -8.72 -10.95 8.46
N TYR A 102 -8.41 -10.46 9.66
CA TYR A 102 -7.05 -10.04 10.01
C TYR A 102 -6.05 -11.21 9.98
N ARG A 103 -6.45 -12.40 10.44
CA ARG A 103 -5.64 -13.61 10.30
C ARG A 103 -5.43 -13.98 8.84
N ASP A 104 -6.48 -14.02 8.04
CA ASP A 104 -6.40 -14.34 6.61
C ASP A 104 -5.53 -13.30 5.86
N ILE A 105 -5.61 -12.01 6.22
CA ILE A 105 -4.74 -10.95 5.69
C ILE A 105 -3.30 -11.19 6.13
N LYS A 106 -3.05 -11.49 7.40
CA LYS A 106 -1.71 -11.79 7.92
C LYS A 106 -1.10 -13.02 7.23
N ASP A 107 -1.90 -14.05 7.01
CA ASP A 107 -1.48 -15.31 6.39
C ASP A 107 -1.26 -15.15 4.87
N ARG A 108 -1.99 -14.23 4.22
CA ARG A 108 -1.88 -13.94 2.78
C ARG A 108 -0.92 -12.80 2.45
N MET A 109 -0.63 -11.88 3.38
CA MET A 109 0.42 -10.88 3.24
C MET A 109 1.77 -11.57 3.51
N LYS A 110 2.37 -12.07 2.43
CA LYS A 110 3.72 -12.68 2.43
C LYS A 110 4.84 -11.64 2.62
N ASN A 111 4.74 -10.77 3.62
CA ASN A 111 5.86 -9.93 4.01
C ASN A 111 6.60 -10.65 5.15
N ALA A 112 7.77 -11.21 4.83
CA ALA A 112 8.67 -11.72 5.85
C ALA A 112 9.24 -10.52 6.63
N ILE A 113 8.88 -10.40 7.90
CA ILE A 113 9.52 -9.46 8.81
C ILE A 113 10.80 -10.13 9.29
N VAL A 114 11.95 -9.63 8.82
CA VAL A 114 13.26 -10.10 9.24
C VAL A 114 14.07 -8.98 9.89
N PRO A 115 14.87 -9.28 10.93
CA PRO A 115 15.87 -8.34 11.43
C PRO A 115 16.78 -7.84 10.29
N ARG A 116 17.16 -6.56 10.35
CA ARG A 116 17.97 -5.93 9.29
C ARG A 116 19.28 -6.67 9.02
N GLU A 117 19.95 -7.14 10.07
CA GLU A 117 21.18 -7.92 9.95
C GLU A 117 20.98 -9.24 9.19
N GLN A 118 19.86 -9.94 9.46
CA GLN A 118 19.53 -11.17 8.75
C GLN A 118 19.20 -10.91 7.28
N PHE A 119 18.48 -9.82 7.00
CA PHE A 119 18.22 -9.36 5.65
C PHE A 119 19.52 -9.06 4.88
N GLU A 120 20.46 -8.35 5.49
CA GLU A 120 21.75 -8.01 4.88
C GLU A 120 22.61 -9.25 4.60
N ASN A 121 22.56 -10.26 5.47
CA ASN A 121 23.21 -11.55 5.22
C ASN A 121 22.59 -12.26 4.01
N TRP A 122 21.26 -12.28 3.90
CA TRP A 122 20.59 -12.86 2.73
C TRP A 122 20.89 -12.12 1.44
N CYS A 123 20.89 -10.78 1.46
CA CYS A 123 21.30 -10.00 0.29
C CYS A 123 22.70 -10.37 -0.17
N ARG A 124 23.65 -10.55 0.76
CA ARG A 124 25.02 -10.97 0.44
C ARG A 124 25.07 -12.34 -0.24
N ASP A 125 24.36 -13.32 0.29
CA ASP A 125 24.32 -14.67 -0.27
C ASP A 125 23.68 -14.68 -1.67
N ILE A 126 22.58 -13.94 -1.84
CA ILE A 126 21.90 -13.77 -3.13
C ILE A 126 22.82 -13.07 -4.13
N MET A 127 23.55 -12.03 -3.72
CA MET A 127 24.49 -11.32 -4.58
C MET A 127 25.66 -12.21 -5.02
N GLU A 128 26.18 -13.09 -4.14
CA GLU A 128 27.23 -14.05 -4.52
C GLU A 128 26.77 -15.04 -5.58
N VAL A 129 25.51 -15.47 -5.52
CA VAL A 129 24.96 -16.43 -6.49
C VAL A 129 24.55 -15.74 -7.79
N HIS A 130 23.94 -14.56 -7.73
CA HIS A 130 23.25 -13.94 -8.88
C HIS A 130 23.96 -12.72 -9.46
N CYS A 131 24.78 -12.02 -8.69
CA CYS A 131 25.43 -10.78 -9.14
C CYS A 131 26.90 -10.99 -9.51
N LYS A 132 27.56 -12.03 -8.97
CA LYS A 132 28.93 -12.40 -9.36
C LYS A 132 28.99 -12.82 -10.83
N GLY A 133 29.74 -12.07 -11.63
CA GLY A 133 29.89 -12.29 -13.07
C GLY A 133 28.62 -12.08 -13.89
N CYS A 134 27.61 -11.39 -13.33
CA CYS A 134 26.33 -11.20 -14.00
C CYS A 134 26.49 -10.39 -15.29
N THR A 135 25.89 -10.88 -16.38
CA THR A 135 25.87 -10.22 -17.71
C THR A 135 24.52 -9.62 -18.07
N LYS A 136 23.48 -9.83 -17.23
CA LYS A 136 22.15 -9.29 -17.48
C LYS A 136 22.16 -7.76 -17.40
N HIS A 137 21.32 -7.13 -18.22
CA HIS A 137 21.06 -5.70 -18.12
C HIS A 137 20.14 -5.42 -16.91
N HIS A 138 20.38 -4.33 -16.19
CA HIS A 138 19.66 -3.98 -14.96
C HIS A 138 18.13 -3.94 -15.13
N ALA A 139 17.64 -3.43 -16.28
CA ALA A 139 16.21 -3.34 -16.58
C ALA A 139 15.49 -4.69 -16.69
N GLU A 140 16.24 -5.78 -16.89
CA GLU A 140 15.71 -7.15 -17.01
C GLU A 140 15.96 -7.98 -15.74
N CYS A 141 16.48 -7.36 -14.68
CA CYS A 141 16.86 -8.03 -13.46
C CYS A 141 15.85 -7.73 -12.35
N GLU A 142 15.02 -8.72 -11.99
CA GLU A 142 14.04 -8.60 -10.90
C GLU A 142 14.70 -8.22 -9.56
N LEU A 143 15.94 -8.66 -9.31
CA LEU A 143 16.69 -8.32 -8.11
C LEU A 143 17.15 -6.87 -8.08
N HIS A 144 17.29 -6.21 -9.24
CA HIS A 144 17.76 -4.81 -9.29
C HIS A 144 16.78 -3.89 -8.57
N THR A 145 15.51 -3.92 -8.95
CA THR A 145 14.45 -3.13 -8.30
C THR A 145 14.34 -3.49 -6.82
N TYR A 146 14.43 -4.78 -6.47
CA TYR A 146 14.34 -5.22 -5.08
C TYR A 146 15.49 -4.67 -4.23
N PHE A 147 16.72 -4.68 -4.74
CA PHE A 147 17.88 -4.15 -4.04
C PHE A 147 17.84 -2.62 -3.93
N GLU A 148 17.37 -1.94 -4.97
CA GLU A 148 17.20 -0.49 -4.99
C GLU A 148 16.15 -0.03 -3.97
N ASP A 149 14.97 -0.65 -3.97
CA ASP A 149 13.87 -0.35 -3.06
C ASP A 149 14.22 -0.61 -1.59
N ASN A 150 15.16 -1.51 -1.32
CA ASN A 150 15.60 -1.87 0.04
C ASN A 150 16.94 -1.23 0.47
N PHE A 151 17.47 -0.30 -0.35
CA PHE A 151 18.73 0.40 -0.11
C PHE A 151 19.91 -0.54 0.11
N VAL A 152 19.99 -1.62 -0.68
CA VAL A 152 21.15 -2.52 -0.69
C VAL A 152 22.32 -1.79 -1.36
N PRO A 153 23.54 -1.84 -0.81
CA PRO A 153 24.70 -1.18 -1.40
C PRO A 153 25.02 -1.67 -2.82
N GLU A 154 25.33 -0.73 -3.71
CA GLU A 154 25.80 -1.03 -5.07
C GLU A 154 27.21 -1.64 -5.07
N SER A 155 27.56 -2.35 -6.14
CA SER A 155 28.93 -2.80 -6.33
C SER A 155 29.82 -1.64 -6.75
N SER A 156 31.05 -1.58 -6.24
CA SER A 156 32.03 -0.55 -6.60
C SER A 156 32.73 -0.81 -7.93
N TRP A 157 32.30 -1.81 -8.70
CA TRP A 157 32.96 -2.24 -9.95
C TRP A 157 32.57 -1.39 -11.17
N GLY A 158 31.50 -0.60 -11.08
CA GLY A 158 31.10 0.34 -12.13
C GLY A 158 30.82 -0.32 -13.48
N LEU A 159 30.25 -1.53 -13.48
CA LEU A 159 29.93 -2.25 -14.71
C LEU A 159 28.72 -1.63 -15.40
N GLU A 160 28.77 -1.52 -16.73
CA GLU A 160 27.71 -0.86 -17.53
C GLU A 160 26.38 -1.63 -17.52
N ASN A 161 26.43 -2.95 -17.37
CA ASN A 161 25.24 -3.79 -17.48
C ASN A 161 24.36 -3.74 -16.22
N CYS A 162 24.95 -3.76 -15.02
CA CYS A 162 24.19 -3.76 -13.76
C CYS A 162 25.05 -3.21 -12.61
N ARG A 163 24.48 -2.31 -11.80
CA ARG A 163 25.17 -1.65 -10.68
C ARG A 163 25.53 -2.59 -9.53
N TYR A 164 24.80 -3.69 -9.39
CA TYR A 164 25.06 -4.71 -8.37
C TYR A 164 26.03 -5.79 -8.85
N ALA A 165 26.36 -5.85 -10.14
CA ALA A 165 27.22 -6.89 -10.70
C ALA A 165 28.70 -6.64 -10.39
N TYR A 166 29.42 -7.69 -9.98
CA TYR A 166 30.84 -7.62 -9.68
C TYR A 166 31.61 -8.79 -10.29
N LYS A 167 32.91 -8.62 -10.50
CA LYS A 167 33.77 -9.68 -11.03
C LYS A 167 34.31 -10.53 -9.89
N GLU A 168 34.61 -11.79 -10.22
CA GLU A 168 35.32 -12.66 -9.29
C GLU A 168 36.69 -12.07 -8.94
N VAL A 169 36.97 -11.97 -7.64
CA VAL A 169 38.26 -11.54 -7.11
C VAL A 169 39.10 -12.79 -6.87
N ASP A 170 40.11 -13.01 -7.71
CA ASP A 170 41.11 -14.04 -7.46
C ASP A 170 42.20 -13.44 -6.56
N VAL A 171 42.03 -13.65 -5.26
CA VAL A 171 42.90 -13.11 -4.21
C VAL A 171 44.39 -13.42 -4.47
N LYS A 172 44.71 -14.62 -5.00
CA LYS A 172 46.11 -15.01 -5.26
C LYS A 172 46.69 -14.28 -6.46
N LYS A 173 45.89 -14.09 -7.51
CA LYS A 173 46.32 -13.41 -8.74
C LYS A 173 46.44 -11.90 -8.54
N ASP A 174 45.54 -11.32 -7.75
CA ASP A 174 45.55 -9.89 -7.46
C ASP A 174 46.64 -9.52 -6.43
N GLU A 175 46.92 -10.37 -5.44
CA GLU A 175 48.11 -10.20 -4.57
C GLU A 175 49.42 -10.22 -5.36
N LYS A 176 49.53 -11.12 -6.35
CA LYS A 176 50.70 -11.19 -7.23
C LYS A 176 50.86 -9.92 -8.05
N LYS A 177 49.78 -9.41 -8.67
CA LYS A 177 49.79 -8.15 -9.42
C LYS A 177 50.12 -6.94 -8.55
N ILE A 178 49.63 -6.91 -7.31
CA ILE A 178 49.94 -5.83 -6.36
C ILE A 178 51.43 -5.86 -6.01
N LYS A 179 52.02 -7.04 -5.73
CA LYS A 179 53.45 -7.20 -5.49
C LYS A 179 54.28 -6.78 -6.72
N GLU A 180 53.93 -7.26 -7.91
CA GLU A 180 54.61 -6.91 -9.17
C GLU A 180 54.59 -5.39 -9.43
N PHE A 181 53.47 -4.72 -9.14
CA PHE A 181 53.34 -3.27 -9.29
C PHE A 181 54.15 -2.48 -8.25
N GLN A 182 54.19 -2.95 -6.99
CA GLN A 182 55.03 -2.37 -5.94
C GLN A 182 56.52 -2.49 -6.27
N GLU A 183 56.94 -3.66 -6.76
CA GLU A 183 58.31 -3.90 -7.22
C GLU A 183 58.68 -3.03 -8.43
N PHE A 184 57.77 -2.87 -9.40
CA PHE A 184 57.96 -1.97 -10.53
C PHE A 184 58.14 -0.52 -10.09
N LYS A 185 57.29 -0.01 -9.18
CA LYS A 185 57.44 1.34 -8.61
C LYS A 185 58.77 1.51 -7.88
N ALA A 186 59.17 0.53 -7.07
CA ALA A 186 60.43 0.58 -6.35
C ALA A 186 61.66 0.57 -7.28
N LYS A 187 61.62 -0.17 -8.39
CA LYS A 187 62.68 -0.16 -9.40
C LYS A 187 62.76 1.18 -10.13
N LYS A 188 61.62 1.77 -10.50
CA LYS A 188 61.56 3.06 -11.19
C LYS A 188 62.06 4.22 -10.30
N ALA A 189 61.79 4.16 -9.00
CA ALA A 189 62.28 5.14 -8.03
C ALA A 189 63.79 5.06 -7.76
N LYS A 190 64.45 3.94 -8.11
CA LYS A 190 65.92 3.76 -8.00
C LYS A 190 66.69 4.09 -9.28
N ALA A 191 65.97 4.35 -10.38
CA ALA A 191 66.53 4.67 -11.69
C ALA A 191 66.50 6.18 -12.01
N VAL A 192 66.05 7.01 -11.05
CA VAL A 192 66.10 8.46 -11.02
C VAL A 192 67.07 8.85 -9.90
#